data_AF-A0A534V1C1-F1
#
_entry.id   AF-A0A534V1C1-F1
#
_cell.length_a   1.000
_cell.length_b   1.000
_cell.length_c   1.000
_cell.angle_alpha   90.00
_cell.angle_beta   90.00
_cell.angle_gamma   90.00
#
_symmetry.space_group_name_H-M   'P 1'
#
loop_
_entity.id
_entity.type
_entity.pdbx_description
1 polymer ?
#
loop_
_entity_poly.entity_id
_entity_poly.type
_entity_poly.pdbx_seq_one_letter_code
_entity_poly.pdbx_strand_id
1 'polypeptide(L)'
;MLELTKGVALHAFETRGDRHRSAGRIGLLAAALCASAAPAWAATFYVRTSGNDAQNGRNPATAFASIRRAASQAGGGDTVVVGPGRYAEGNITPVGNGRPGEVMRFLADRDGSATGDPADDVVLDASGFEFGFRISSRPWVIVNGFTVMNANEEGIAVKSGSDHSVVANCIVLSNHGRGVWMRDSPGVIVFNNLIYANGGTGIDFAGEGDGSSGGVAVGNTVYGNALDGIRVEGLVASRRVTVVQNVIAQNLGRGINVKELSVPGFVGQWNLNIDGYGSEANKAAFDFGGSPLLVDPTGPDQTLGGPGHGDDDFHLRQILAGQTEQSSAVDGSPFTARWFGLTRSSTETGGTPDSAQADLGFHYGNETDLVSPFKKAVGKKIAQLRGRALTCQKLGSRGASRCVNSLHRLRRLCGQLAEKLCG
;
A
#
# COMPACT_ATOMS: atom_id res chain seq x y z
N MET A 1 -42.75 -67.23 22.90
CA MET A 1 -42.30 -65.87 23.24
C MET A 1 -43.08 -64.90 22.36
N LEU A 2 -44.23 -64.41 22.83
CA LEU A 2 -45.10 -63.43 22.15
C LEU A 2 -44.57 -62.01 22.43
N GLU A 3 -44.35 -61.11 21.45
CA GLU A 3 -45.34 -60.23 20.76
C GLU A 3 -46.02 -59.22 21.73
N LEU A 4 -46.23 -57.90 21.49
CA LEU A 4 -46.61 -57.13 20.29
C LEU A 4 -46.58 -55.59 20.59
N THR A 5 -46.10 -54.79 19.62
CA THR A 5 -46.61 -53.51 19.02
C THR A 5 -47.02 -52.20 19.75
N LYS A 6 -46.43 -51.11 19.22
CA LYS A 6 -46.97 -49.86 18.56
C LYS A 6 -48.01 -48.92 19.20
N GLY A 7 -47.73 -47.61 19.04
CA GLY A 7 -48.67 -46.52 18.71
C GLY A 7 -48.86 -45.46 19.81
N VAL A 8 -49.15 -44.17 19.60
CA VAL A 8 -49.31 -43.25 18.46
C VAL A 8 -49.21 -41.82 19.07
N ALA A 9 -48.68 -40.84 18.33
CA ALA A 9 -48.65 -39.41 18.66
C ALA A 9 -50.03 -38.73 18.55
N LEU A 10 -50.29 -37.60 19.23
CA LEU A 10 -51.10 -36.52 18.64
C LEU A 10 -51.05 -35.16 19.40
N HIS A 11 -50.77 -34.12 18.61
CA HIS A 11 -51.27 -32.73 18.58
C HIS A 11 -51.10 -31.73 19.75
N ALA A 12 -50.53 -30.59 19.36
CA ALA A 12 -50.55 -29.26 19.98
C ALA A 12 -51.95 -28.65 20.04
N PHE A 13 -52.21 -27.77 21.01
CA PHE A 13 -52.74 -26.41 20.80
C PHE A 13 -52.71 -25.56 22.09
N GLU A 14 -52.70 -24.25 21.87
CA GLU A 14 -52.50 -23.09 22.75
C GLU A 14 -53.31 -23.06 24.07
N THR A 15 -52.81 -22.30 25.06
CA THR A 15 -53.61 -21.26 25.76
C THR A 15 -52.73 -20.15 26.35
N ARG A 16 -53.16 -18.91 26.10
CA ARG A 16 -52.76 -17.65 26.76
C ARG A 16 -53.31 -17.59 28.20
N GLY A 17 -52.66 -16.79 29.05
CA GLY A 17 -53.38 -15.93 30.01
C GLY A 17 -52.88 -15.91 31.45
N ASP A 18 -52.03 -14.92 31.75
CA ASP A 18 -51.89 -14.14 33.00
C ASP A 18 -52.43 -14.67 34.34
N ARG A 19 -51.55 -14.68 35.36
CA ARG A 19 -51.56 -13.62 36.41
C ARG A 19 -50.40 -13.72 37.41
N HIS A 20 -49.79 -12.55 37.62
CA HIS A 20 -48.87 -12.11 38.68
C HIS A 20 -48.89 -12.86 40.04
N ARG A 21 -47.69 -13.13 40.60
CA ARG A 21 -47.04 -12.32 41.69
C ARG A 21 -45.91 -13.13 42.35
N SER A 22 -44.69 -12.61 42.29
CA SER A 22 -43.77 -12.54 43.45
C SER A 22 -42.51 -11.76 43.07
N ALA A 23 -42.30 -10.65 43.77
CA ALA A 23 -41.18 -9.74 43.59
C ALA A 23 -39.91 -10.33 44.24
N GLY A 24 -38.98 -10.80 43.41
CA GLY A 24 -37.60 -11.06 43.81
C GLY A 24 -36.71 -9.90 43.39
N ARG A 25 -36.19 -9.15 44.36
CA ARG A 25 -35.23 -8.06 44.17
C ARG A 25 -33.93 -8.61 43.57
N ILE A 26 -33.67 -8.34 42.29
CA ILE A 26 -32.31 -8.39 41.73
C ILE A 26 -31.78 -6.96 41.75
N GLY A 27 -30.89 -6.68 42.70
CA GLY A 27 -30.20 -5.40 42.79
C GLY A 27 -29.29 -5.21 41.59
N LEU A 28 -29.53 -4.15 40.82
CA LEU A 28 -28.60 -3.61 39.84
C LEU A 28 -27.34 -3.13 40.57
N LEU A 29 -26.21 -3.75 40.29
CA LEU A 29 -24.88 -3.16 40.51
C LEU A 29 -24.18 -3.09 39.16
N ALA A 30 -24.69 -2.21 38.28
CA ALA A 30 -23.94 -1.74 37.13
C ALA A 30 -22.96 -0.67 37.63
N ALA A 31 -21.83 -1.10 38.18
CA ALA A 31 -20.68 -0.23 38.36
C ALA A 31 -20.20 0.17 36.95
N ALA A 32 -20.61 1.35 36.51
CA ALA A 32 -20.08 1.97 35.31
C ALA A 32 -18.59 2.24 35.53
N LEU A 33 -17.76 1.31 35.09
CA LEU A 33 -16.33 1.51 34.94
C LEU A 33 -16.15 2.48 33.76
N CYS A 34 -16.38 3.78 33.99
CA CYS A 34 -15.83 4.81 33.12
C CYS A 34 -14.32 4.81 33.35
N ALA A 35 -13.63 3.83 32.76
CA ALA A 35 -12.21 3.96 32.50
C ALA A 35 -12.05 5.13 31.53
N SER A 36 -11.82 6.31 32.08
CA SER A 36 -11.29 7.42 31.32
C SER A 36 -9.99 6.92 30.71
N ALA A 37 -10.01 6.57 29.41
CA ALA A 37 -8.80 6.36 28.66
C ALA A 37 -8.04 7.69 28.74
N ALA A 38 -7.00 7.74 29.57
CA ALA A 38 -6.05 8.84 29.52
C ALA A 38 -5.62 8.98 28.05
N PRO A 39 -5.54 10.19 27.49
CA PRO A 39 -5.02 10.36 26.15
C PRO A 39 -3.64 9.71 26.13
N ALA A 40 -3.49 8.59 25.43
CA ALA A 40 -2.19 8.02 25.19
C ALA A 40 -1.45 9.05 24.34
N TRP A 41 -0.51 9.77 24.96
CA TRP A 41 0.33 10.71 24.23
C TRP A 41 1.15 9.88 23.25
N ALA A 42 0.89 10.08 21.96
CA ALA A 42 1.69 9.53 20.88
C ALA A 42 3.16 9.87 21.12
N ALA A 43 4.00 8.84 21.30
CA ALA A 43 5.43 8.99 21.44
C ALA A 43 6.08 9.21 20.07
N THR A 44 7.17 9.96 20.03
CA THR A 44 8.11 9.93 18.92
C THR A 44 9.42 9.33 19.40
N PHE A 45 9.90 8.32 18.67
CA PHE A 45 11.19 7.69 18.86
C PHE A 45 12.08 8.00 17.66
N TYR A 46 13.36 8.29 17.92
CA TYR A 46 14.36 8.62 16.92
C TYR A 46 15.38 7.50 16.84
N VAL A 47 15.81 7.17 15.62
CA VAL A 47 16.83 6.19 15.32
C VAL A 47 17.87 6.86 14.43
N ARG A 48 19.15 6.68 14.75
CA ARG A 48 20.27 7.22 13.97
C ARG A 48 21.38 6.17 13.94
N THR A 49 22.18 6.14 12.87
CA THR A 49 23.37 5.27 12.78
C THR A 49 24.40 5.58 13.88
N SER A 50 24.45 6.82 14.35
CA SER A 50 25.27 7.25 15.50
C SER A 50 24.58 7.08 16.86
N GLY A 51 23.40 6.46 16.91
CA GLY A 51 22.59 6.31 18.12
C GLY A 51 23.12 5.27 19.10
N ASN A 52 22.37 5.02 20.18
CA ASN A 52 22.70 4.01 21.18
C ASN A 52 21.43 3.37 21.76
N ASP A 53 21.30 2.04 21.64
CA ASP A 53 20.11 1.30 22.08
C ASP A 53 19.86 1.27 23.60
N ALA A 54 20.84 1.71 24.40
CA ALA A 54 20.70 1.96 25.83
C ALA A 54 20.03 3.30 26.16
N GLN A 55 19.92 4.22 25.20
CA GLN A 55 19.22 5.50 25.35
C GLN A 55 17.70 5.31 25.30
N ASN A 56 16.95 6.40 25.49
CA ASN A 56 15.47 6.35 25.50
C ASN A 56 14.82 6.60 24.14
N GLY A 57 15.58 7.02 23.13
CA GLY A 57 15.09 7.32 21.79
C GLY A 57 14.21 8.55 21.67
N ARG A 58 14.03 9.38 22.71
CA ARG A 58 12.97 10.42 22.73
C ARG A 58 13.32 11.73 22.02
N ASN A 59 14.57 11.89 21.59
CA ASN A 59 15.02 13.00 20.76
C ASN A 59 16.24 12.56 19.93
N PRO A 60 16.67 13.34 18.92
CA PRO A 60 17.80 12.97 18.07
C PRO A 60 19.14 12.80 18.80
N ALA A 61 19.38 13.46 19.93
CA ALA A 61 20.60 13.32 20.72
C ALA A 61 20.61 12.06 21.59
N THR A 62 19.44 11.51 21.92
CA THR A 62 19.27 10.25 22.66
C THR A 62 18.65 9.15 21.78
N ALA A 63 18.85 9.24 20.47
CA ALA A 63 18.31 8.28 19.49
C ALA A 63 18.79 6.84 19.76
N PHE A 64 17.95 5.87 19.42
CA PHE A 64 18.36 4.47 19.34
C PHE A 64 19.34 4.25 18.19
N ALA A 65 20.15 3.19 18.27
CA ALA A 65 21.04 2.76 17.20
C ALA A 65 20.30 1.87 16.17
N SER A 66 19.23 1.20 16.59
CA SER A 66 18.48 0.27 15.73
C SER A 66 16.99 0.59 15.64
N ILE A 67 16.43 0.36 14.45
CA ILE A 67 15.00 0.46 14.13
C ILE A 67 14.25 -0.62 14.91
N ARG A 68 14.80 -1.84 15.02
CA ARG A 68 14.16 -2.91 15.79
C ARG A 68 14.06 -2.57 17.27
N ARG A 69 15.05 -1.88 17.86
CA ARG A 69 14.96 -1.39 19.24
C ARG A 69 13.80 -0.41 19.37
N ALA A 70 13.70 0.58 18.49
CA ALA A 70 12.59 1.54 18.49
C ALA A 70 11.23 0.86 18.30
N ALA A 71 11.13 -0.10 17.37
CA ALA A 71 9.93 -0.87 17.11
C ALA A 71 9.47 -1.66 18.35
N SER A 72 10.42 -2.18 19.16
CA SER A 72 10.12 -2.85 20.43
C SER A 72 9.49 -1.95 21.50
N GLN A 73 9.56 -0.62 21.31
CA GLN A 73 9.01 0.39 22.23
C GLN A 73 7.74 1.07 21.68
N ALA A 74 7.48 0.96 20.38
CA ALA A 74 6.46 1.73 19.69
C ALA A 74 5.19 0.91 19.39
N GLY A 75 4.03 1.55 19.55
CA GLY A 75 2.71 0.97 19.26
C GLY A 75 1.76 1.94 18.58
N GLY A 76 0.45 1.67 18.69
CA GLY A 76 -0.57 2.53 18.09
C GLY A 76 -0.46 3.99 18.54
N GLY A 77 -0.45 4.90 17.57
CA GLY A 77 -0.31 6.34 17.78
C GLY A 77 1.14 6.82 17.72
N ASP A 78 2.11 5.97 18.03
CA ASP A 78 3.52 6.34 18.07
C ASP A 78 4.13 6.52 16.67
N THR A 79 5.27 7.21 16.63
CA THR A 79 6.08 7.41 15.43
C THR A 79 7.53 7.04 15.73
N VAL A 80 8.12 6.23 14.85
CA VAL A 80 9.56 5.94 14.80
C VAL A 80 10.11 6.70 13.59
N VAL A 81 10.91 7.72 13.85
CA VAL A 81 11.63 8.51 12.85
C VAL A 81 13.05 7.96 12.74
N VAL A 82 13.46 7.60 11.54
CA VAL A 82 14.75 6.97 11.28
C VAL A 82 15.58 7.88 10.38
N GLY A 83 16.72 8.31 10.88
CA GLY A 83 17.64 9.19 10.16
C GLY A 83 18.38 8.47 9.04
N PRO A 84 18.95 9.22 8.08
CA PRO A 84 19.72 8.69 6.97
C PRO A 84 20.86 7.77 7.40
N GLY A 85 21.15 6.80 6.53
CA GLY A 85 22.17 5.78 6.71
C GLY A 85 21.64 4.36 6.59
N ARG A 86 22.55 3.40 6.76
CA ARG A 86 22.31 1.97 6.56
C ARG A 86 22.17 1.21 7.88
N TYR A 87 21.08 0.48 8.02
CA TYR A 87 20.74 -0.34 9.18
C TYR A 87 20.73 -1.82 8.77
N ALA A 88 21.73 -2.58 9.23
CA ALA A 88 21.87 -4.00 8.96
C ALA A 88 21.03 -4.83 9.94
N GLU A 89 19.73 -4.89 9.68
CA GLU A 89 18.75 -5.60 10.50
C GLU A 89 17.50 -5.94 9.68
N GLY A 90 16.60 -6.74 10.25
CA GLY A 90 15.32 -7.08 9.62
C GLY A 90 14.31 -7.59 10.63
N ASN A 91 13.21 -8.12 10.14
CA ASN A 91 12.03 -8.55 10.90
C ASN A 91 11.45 -7.41 11.76
N ILE A 92 11.43 -6.18 11.23
CA ILE A 92 10.94 -5.01 11.95
C ILE A 92 9.44 -5.16 12.19
N THR A 93 9.03 -5.16 13.47
CA THR A 93 7.62 -5.23 13.88
C THR A 93 7.39 -4.34 15.10
N PRO A 94 6.33 -3.51 15.12
CA PRO A 94 5.99 -2.74 16.31
C PRO A 94 5.48 -3.65 17.44
N VAL A 95 5.64 -3.21 18.70
CA VAL A 95 5.17 -3.98 19.87
C VAL A 95 3.67 -3.81 20.14
N GLY A 96 3.09 -2.69 19.72
CA GLY A 96 1.67 -2.38 19.92
C GLY A 96 0.88 -2.34 18.62
N ASN A 97 -0.45 -2.50 18.72
CA ASN A 97 -1.36 -2.42 17.58
C ASN A 97 -1.79 -0.97 17.36
N GLY A 98 -1.89 -0.56 16.09
CA GLY A 98 -2.59 0.65 15.73
C GLY A 98 -4.11 0.46 15.75
N ARG A 99 -4.83 1.58 15.72
CA ARG A 99 -6.29 1.64 15.59
C ARG A 99 -6.72 2.89 14.82
N PRO A 100 -7.98 3.02 14.38
CA PRO A 100 -8.46 4.24 13.77
C PRO A 100 -8.16 5.47 14.66
N GLY A 101 -7.40 6.43 14.13
CA GLY A 101 -6.97 7.63 14.87
C GLY A 101 -5.63 7.50 15.62
N GLU A 102 -5.13 6.28 15.82
CA GLU A 102 -3.87 5.98 16.51
C GLU A 102 -3.05 4.99 15.68
N VAL A 103 -2.60 5.48 14.53
CA VAL A 103 -1.79 4.71 13.57
C VAL A 103 -0.34 4.67 14.06
N MET A 104 0.31 3.51 13.96
CA MET A 104 1.74 3.36 14.21
C MET A 104 2.52 3.75 12.94
N ARG A 105 3.60 4.55 13.07
CA ARG A 105 4.35 5.05 11.91
C ARG A 105 5.83 4.72 12.00
N PHE A 106 6.38 4.16 10.94
CA PHE A 106 7.81 4.17 10.64
C PHE A 106 8.03 5.18 9.52
N LEU A 107 8.83 6.22 9.77
CA LEU A 107 9.12 7.29 8.83
C LEU A 107 10.63 7.38 8.61
N ALA A 108 11.07 7.26 7.37
CA ALA A 108 12.42 7.58 6.95
C ALA A 108 12.58 9.10 6.79
N ASP A 109 13.51 9.67 7.54
CA ASP A 109 13.87 11.08 7.54
C ASP A 109 14.97 11.34 6.52
N ARG A 110 14.72 11.07 5.22
CA ARG A 110 15.75 11.14 4.15
C ARG A 110 16.36 12.53 3.98
N ASP A 111 15.63 13.60 4.32
CA ASP A 111 16.17 14.96 4.30
C ASP A 111 16.93 15.35 5.58
N GLY A 112 16.92 14.47 6.58
CA GLY A 112 17.56 14.66 7.88
C GLY A 112 16.95 15.76 8.74
N SER A 113 15.82 16.35 8.34
CA SER A 113 15.25 17.53 9.01
C SER A 113 14.76 17.23 10.43
N ALA A 114 14.34 16.00 10.71
CA ALA A 114 13.89 15.59 12.05
C ALA A 114 15.03 15.05 12.93
N THR A 115 16.07 14.47 12.34
CA THR A 115 17.19 13.81 13.04
C THR A 115 18.46 14.65 13.12
N GLY A 116 18.56 15.70 12.30
CA GLY A 116 19.74 16.56 12.20
C GLY A 116 20.92 15.93 11.45
N ASP A 117 20.66 14.87 10.70
CA ASP A 117 21.66 14.18 9.88
C ASP A 117 21.73 14.79 8.46
N PRO A 118 22.83 14.61 7.71
CA PRO A 118 22.87 14.99 6.29
C PRO A 118 21.87 14.18 5.48
N ALA A 119 21.23 14.82 4.49
CA ALA A 119 20.28 14.15 3.61
C ALA A 119 20.92 12.98 2.84
N ASP A 120 20.31 11.80 2.93
CA ASP A 120 20.72 10.56 2.28
C ASP A 120 19.57 9.52 2.41
N ASP A 121 19.76 8.33 1.86
CA ASP A 121 18.82 7.22 1.97
C ASP A 121 18.75 6.66 3.40
N VAL A 122 17.56 6.18 3.76
CA VAL A 122 17.36 5.36 4.96
C VAL A 122 17.25 3.91 4.52
N VAL A 123 18.39 3.21 4.52
CA VAL A 123 18.51 1.85 3.99
C VAL A 123 18.34 0.83 5.11
N LEU A 124 17.29 0.00 5.03
CA LEU A 124 17.14 -1.23 5.77
C LEU A 124 17.73 -2.39 4.96
N ASP A 125 18.93 -2.81 5.31
CA ASP A 125 19.58 -3.99 4.73
C ASP A 125 19.23 -5.22 5.56
N ALA A 126 18.28 -6.01 5.06
CA ALA A 126 17.74 -7.19 5.72
C ALA A 126 18.54 -8.48 5.43
N SER A 127 19.79 -8.36 4.99
CA SER A 127 20.70 -9.49 4.80
C SER A 127 20.72 -10.40 6.03
N GLY A 128 20.39 -11.68 5.82
CA GLY A 128 20.33 -12.68 6.91
C GLY A 128 19.02 -12.73 7.69
N PHE A 129 18.01 -11.93 7.31
CA PHE A 129 16.67 -11.95 7.90
C PHE A 129 15.64 -12.39 6.86
N GLU A 130 14.58 -13.07 7.32
CA GLU A 130 13.46 -13.47 6.46
C GLU A 130 12.80 -12.24 5.80
N PHE A 131 12.53 -11.20 6.59
CA PHE A 131 11.82 -10.01 6.12
C PHE A 131 12.62 -8.74 6.40
N GLY A 132 12.41 -7.68 5.61
CA GLY A 132 12.75 -6.32 6.03
C GLY A 132 11.78 -5.85 7.11
N PHE A 133 10.59 -5.40 6.69
CA PHE A 133 9.47 -5.15 7.60
C PHE A 133 8.55 -6.37 7.68
N ARG A 134 8.26 -6.82 8.90
CA ARG A 134 7.33 -7.92 9.19
C ARG A 134 6.15 -7.39 9.99
N ILE A 135 5.19 -6.78 9.33
CA ILE A 135 3.94 -6.30 9.94
C ILE A 135 2.97 -7.47 10.04
N SER A 136 2.97 -8.16 11.18
CA SER A 136 2.23 -9.41 11.38
C SER A 136 1.30 -9.30 12.58
N SER A 137 -0.02 -9.42 12.36
CA SER A 137 -1.04 -9.17 13.38
C SER A 137 -0.95 -7.78 14.01
N ARG A 138 -0.59 -6.79 13.18
CA ARG A 138 -0.42 -5.38 13.53
C ARG A 138 -1.22 -4.52 12.55
N PRO A 139 -2.50 -4.22 12.82
CA PRO A 139 -3.27 -3.35 11.94
C PRO A 139 -2.85 -1.88 12.12
N TRP A 140 -3.19 -1.06 11.13
CA TRP A 140 -2.96 0.39 11.12
C TRP A 140 -1.48 0.77 11.33
N VAL A 141 -0.59 0.21 10.49
CA VAL A 141 0.83 0.56 10.45
C VAL A 141 1.15 1.31 9.14
N ILE A 142 1.95 2.36 9.22
CA ILE A 142 2.52 3.04 8.06
C ILE A 142 4.02 2.73 8.02
N VAL A 143 4.49 2.23 6.88
CA VAL A 143 5.92 2.14 6.54
C VAL A 143 6.17 3.12 5.40
N ASN A 144 7.07 4.08 5.63
CA ASN A 144 7.22 5.19 4.72
C ASN A 144 8.66 5.64 4.47
N GLY A 145 9.03 5.74 3.19
CA GLY A 145 10.27 6.40 2.76
C GLY A 145 11.53 5.53 2.83
N PHE A 146 11.42 4.26 3.21
CA PHE A 146 12.57 3.38 3.40
C PHE A 146 13.04 2.77 2.08
N THR A 147 14.36 2.64 1.94
CA THR A 147 14.98 1.70 0.99
C THR A 147 15.11 0.36 1.70
N VAL A 148 14.46 -0.71 1.22
CA VAL A 148 14.41 -2.04 1.86
C VAL A 148 14.98 -3.08 0.91
N MET A 149 16.07 -3.74 1.33
CA MET A 149 16.82 -4.65 0.46
C MET A 149 17.33 -5.92 1.14
N ASN A 150 17.69 -6.91 0.31
CA ASN A 150 18.40 -8.15 0.67
C ASN A 150 17.71 -9.06 1.69
N ALA A 151 16.39 -8.94 1.90
CA ALA A 151 15.68 -9.92 2.71
C ALA A 151 15.74 -11.32 2.07
N ASN A 152 15.91 -12.37 2.88
CA ASN A 152 15.94 -13.76 2.42
C ASN A 152 14.58 -14.24 1.90
N GLU A 153 13.49 -13.56 2.27
CA GLU A 153 12.15 -13.74 1.72
C GLU A 153 11.62 -12.37 1.25
N GLU A 154 10.56 -11.83 1.85
CA GLU A 154 9.91 -10.61 1.39
C GLU A 154 10.52 -9.32 1.95
N GLY A 155 10.63 -8.28 1.12
CA GLY A 155 11.08 -6.96 1.57
C GLY A 155 10.14 -6.38 2.64
N ILE A 156 8.85 -6.24 2.32
CA ILE A 156 7.83 -5.76 3.23
C ILE A 156 6.65 -6.72 3.25
N ALA A 157 6.41 -7.38 4.38
CA ALA A 157 5.26 -8.25 4.61
C ALA A 157 4.22 -7.59 5.52
N VAL A 158 2.97 -7.53 5.06
CA VAL A 158 1.79 -7.09 5.81
C VAL A 158 0.80 -8.25 5.89
N LYS A 159 0.81 -8.98 7.00
CA LYS A 159 0.12 -10.27 7.11
C LYS A 159 -0.67 -10.49 8.39
N SER A 160 -1.57 -11.47 8.34
CA SER A 160 -2.26 -12.03 9.51
C SER A 160 -3.11 -11.00 10.27
N GLY A 161 -4.03 -10.33 9.57
CA GLY A 161 -4.92 -9.31 10.14
C GLY A 161 -4.25 -7.94 10.36
N SER A 162 -3.26 -7.60 9.54
CA SER A 162 -2.56 -6.31 9.60
C SER A 162 -3.23 -5.23 8.76
N ASP A 163 -4.55 -5.14 8.92
CA ASP A 163 -5.47 -4.40 8.07
C ASP A 163 -5.21 -2.89 8.08
N HIS A 164 -5.66 -2.21 7.02
CA HIS A 164 -5.63 -0.75 6.89
C HIS A 164 -4.23 -0.13 7.02
N SER A 165 -3.19 -0.94 6.82
CA SER A 165 -1.79 -0.50 6.80
C SER A 165 -1.45 0.17 5.46
N VAL A 166 -0.39 0.98 5.46
CA VAL A 166 0.08 1.71 4.29
C VAL A 166 1.57 1.46 4.10
N VAL A 167 1.97 1.09 2.89
CA VAL A 167 3.36 1.04 2.45
C VAL A 167 3.52 2.11 1.37
N ALA A 168 4.35 3.11 1.62
CA ALA A 168 4.40 4.23 0.69
C ALA A 168 5.72 4.98 0.63
N ASN A 169 6.06 5.50 -0.56
CA ASN A 169 7.33 6.17 -0.83
C ASN A 169 8.56 5.29 -0.53
N CYS A 170 8.39 3.97 -0.48
CA CYS A 170 9.49 3.06 -0.25
C CYS A 170 10.15 2.66 -1.58
N ILE A 171 11.44 2.40 -1.51
CA ILE A 171 12.20 1.72 -2.55
C ILE A 171 12.42 0.28 -2.07
N VAL A 172 11.85 -0.72 -2.73
CA VAL A 172 11.88 -2.12 -2.28
C VAL A 172 12.55 -2.97 -3.35
N LEU A 173 13.80 -3.34 -3.11
CA LEU A 173 14.64 -3.94 -4.15
C LEU A 173 15.46 -5.14 -3.69
N SER A 174 15.81 -6.01 -4.64
CA SER A 174 16.79 -7.08 -4.42
C SER A 174 16.51 -7.97 -3.20
N ASN A 175 15.23 -8.16 -2.87
CA ASN A 175 14.81 -9.17 -1.90
C ASN A 175 14.67 -10.51 -2.62
N HIS A 176 15.01 -11.61 -1.96
CA HIS A 176 14.99 -12.94 -2.58
C HIS A 176 13.57 -13.42 -2.92
N GLY A 177 12.58 -12.95 -2.17
CA GLY A 177 11.15 -13.20 -2.38
C GLY A 177 10.43 -12.01 -3.01
N ARG A 178 9.21 -11.75 -2.55
CA ARG A 178 8.36 -10.66 -3.06
C ARG A 178 8.84 -9.30 -2.56
N GLY A 179 8.56 -8.24 -3.32
CA GLY A 179 8.81 -6.87 -2.85
C GLY A 179 7.89 -6.51 -1.68
N VAL A 180 6.61 -6.31 -1.98
CA VAL A 180 5.55 -6.02 -1.00
C VAL A 180 4.50 -7.12 -1.02
N TRP A 181 4.35 -7.83 0.09
CA TRP A 181 3.45 -8.97 0.21
C TRP A 181 2.37 -8.73 1.27
N MET A 182 1.12 -8.79 0.83
CA MET A 182 -0.04 -8.80 1.70
C MET A 182 -0.58 -10.22 1.79
N ARG A 183 -0.87 -10.69 3.00
CA ARG A 183 -1.58 -11.97 3.19
C ARG A 183 -2.62 -11.87 4.30
N ASP A 184 -3.88 -12.08 3.93
CA ASP A 184 -5.03 -12.02 4.86
C ASP A 184 -5.02 -10.69 5.65
N SER A 185 -4.88 -9.57 4.94
CA SER A 185 -4.86 -8.23 5.52
C SER A 185 -5.63 -7.26 4.63
N PRO A 186 -6.96 -7.12 4.86
CA PRO A 186 -7.80 -6.21 4.10
C PRO A 186 -7.41 -4.73 4.17
N GLY A 187 -7.72 -4.00 3.10
CA GLY A 187 -7.64 -2.54 3.06
C GLY A 187 -6.23 -1.96 3.09
N VAL A 188 -5.19 -2.76 2.80
CA VAL A 188 -3.81 -2.29 2.70
C VAL A 188 -3.62 -1.42 1.45
N ILE A 189 -2.87 -0.33 1.61
CA ILE A 189 -2.57 0.62 0.54
C ILE A 189 -1.07 0.58 0.23
N VAL A 190 -0.73 0.35 -1.03
CA VAL A 190 0.62 0.40 -1.58
C VAL A 190 0.67 1.61 -2.51
N PHE A 191 1.27 2.71 -2.05
CA PHE A 191 1.21 4.01 -2.73
C PHE A 191 2.58 4.58 -3.01
N ASN A 192 2.84 4.98 -4.26
CA ASN A 192 4.06 5.69 -4.62
C ASN A 192 5.33 4.94 -4.18
N ASN A 193 5.43 3.65 -4.48
CA ASN A 193 6.65 2.87 -4.22
C ASN A 193 7.38 2.55 -5.52
N LEU A 194 8.70 2.43 -5.42
CA LEU A 194 9.57 1.88 -6.45
C LEU A 194 9.93 0.45 -6.05
N ILE A 195 9.45 -0.56 -6.79
CA ILE A 195 9.56 -1.97 -6.40
C ILE A 195 10.20 -2.75 -7.54
N TYR A 196 11.46 -3.15 -7.39
CA TYR A 196 12.22 -3.73 -8.50
C TYR A 196 13.27 -4.76 -8.13
N ALA A 197 13.71 -5.56 -9.10
CA ALA A 197 14.76 -6.56 -8.93
C ALA A 197 14.52 -7.56 -7.77
N ASN A 198 13.28 -7.77 -7.35
CA ASN A 198 12.96 -8.79 -6.34
C ASN A 198 12.82 -10.16 -6.99
N GLY A 199 13.24 -11.22 -6.29
CA GLY A 199 13.21 -12.61 -6.76
C GLY A 199 11.81 -13.23 -6.87
N GLY A 200 10.77 -12.50 -6.47
CA GLY A 200 9.37 -12.90 -6.55
C GLY A 200 8.50 -11.88 -7.29
N THR A 201 7.22 -11.81 -6.89
CA THR A 201 6.27 -10.80 -7.38
C THR A 201 6.60 -9.43 -6.78
N GLY A 202 6.43 -8.35 -7.55
CA GLY A 202 6.60 -6.99 -7.03
C GLY A 202 5.62 -6.67 -5.90
N ILE A 203 4.31 -6.62 -6.22
CA ILE A 203 3.22 -6.40 -5.26
C ILE A 203 2.26 -7.60 -5.29
N ASP A 204 2.04 -8.27 -4.16
CA ASP A 204 1.19 -9.47 -4.10
C ASP A 204 0.09 -9.37 -3.05
N PHE A 205 -1.18 -9.35 -3.50
CA PHE A 205 -2.37 -9.39 -2.65
C PHE A 205 -2.86 -10.84 -2.49
N ALA A 206 -2.21 -11.58 -1.59
CA ALA A 206 -2.49 -13.00 -1.34
C ALA A 206 -3.61 -13.22 -0.31
N GLY A 207 -4.23 -14.40 -0.36
CA GLY A 207 -5.26 -14.85 0.58
C GLY A 207 -5.20 -16.34 0.89
N GLU A 208 -5.23 -16.71 2.16
CA GLU A 208 -5.32 -18.11 2.62
C GLU A 208 -6.53 -18.34 3.53
N GLY A 209 -6.92 -17.34 4.33
CA GLY A 209 -8.05 -17.41 5.25
C GLY A 209 -9.13 -16.35 4.96
N ASP A 210 -8.76 -15.08 5.05
CA ASP A 210 -9.69 -13.94 4.89
C ASP A 210 -9.52 -13.23 3.53
N GLY A 211 -8.35 -13.39 2.91
CA GLY A 211 -7.97 -12.65 1.70
C GLY A 211 -7.56 -11.21 1.99
N SER A 212 -6.77 -10.64 1.09
CA SER A 212 -6.32 -9.24 1.16
C SER A 212 -7.29 -8.31 0.43
N SER A 213 -8.57 -8.42 0.78
CA SER A 213 -9.66 -7.74 0.08
C SER A 213 -9.63 -6.22 0.25
N GLY A 214 -10.07 -5.47 -0.77
CA GLY A 214 -10.14 -4.02 -0.74
C GLY A 214 -8.78 -3.32 -0.77
N GLY A 215 -7.70 -4.06 -1.04
CA GLY A 215 -6.36 -3.51 -1.19
C GLY A 215 -6.25 -2.55 -2.37
N VAL A 216 -5.27 -1.64 -2.30
CA VAL A 216 -5.05 -0.61 -3.31
C VAL A 216 -3.56 -0.56 -3.68
N ALA A 217 -3.24 -0.69 -4.96
CA ALA A 217 -1.93 -0.35 -5.50
C ALA A 217 -2.07 0.86 -6.42
N VAL A 218 -1.47 1.99 -6.04
CA VAL A 218 -1.60 3.25 -6.77
C VAL A 218 -0.31 4.05 -6.87
N GLY A 219 0.02 4.54 -8.07
CA GLY A 219 1.19 5.38 -8.27
C GLY A 219 2.52 4.64 -8.09
N ASN A 220 2.58 3.31 -8.21
CA ASN A 220 3.84 2.57 -8.02
C ASN A 220 4.56 2.37 -9.36
N THR A 221 5.89 2.37 -9.32
CA THR A 221 6.72 1.82 -10.41
C THR A 221 7.14 0.42 -10.00
N VAL A 222 6.73 -0.60 -10.76
CA VAL A 222 7.00 -2.01 -10.49
C VAL A 222 7.76 -2.60 -11.65
N TYR A 223 9.04 -2.88 -11.45
CA TYR A 223 9.98 -3.11 -12.56
C TYR A 223 10.90 -4.30 -12.36
N GLY A 224 11.16 -5.10 -13.39
CA GLY A 224 12.28 -6.06 -13.31
C GLY A 224 12.16 -7.12 -12.20
N ASN A 225 10.96 -7.41 -11.68
CA ASN A 225 10.79 -8.46 -10.68
C ASN A 225 10.72 -9.84 -11.36
N ALA A 226 11.19 -10.88 -10.68
CA ALA A 226 11.39 -12.20 -11.29
C ALA A 226 10.09 -13.00 -11.54
N LEU A 227 8.94 -12.52 -11.04
CA LEU A 227 7.61 -13.05 -11.35
C LEU A 227 6.69 -11.94 -11.88
N ASP A 228 5.40 -11.98 -11.54
CA ASP A 228 4.43 -10.95 -11.93
C ASP A 228 4.79 -9.59 -11.29
N GLY A 229 4.45 -8.49 -11.97
CA GLY A 229 4.56 -7.16 -11.38
C GLY A 229 3.60 -7.00 -10.20
N ILE A 230 2.30 -7.07 -10.48
CA ILE A 230 1.22 -6.98 -9.49
C ILE A 230 0.34 -8.22 -9.60
N ARG A 231 0.23 -8.97 -8.50
CA ARG A 231 -0.58 -10.20 -8.41
C ARG A 231 -1.68 -10.07 -7.38
N VAL A 232 -2.83 -10.68 -7.68
CA VAL A 232 -3.96 -10.82 -6.76
C VAL A 232 -4.42 -12.27 -6.81
N GLU A 233 -4.03 -13.04 -5.81
CA GLU A 233 -4.25 -14.48 -5.77
C GLU A 233 -4.54 -15.01 -4.36
N GLY A 234 -4.72 -16.31 -4.24
CA GLY A 234 -4.96 -16.98 -2.97
C GLY A 234 -5.87 -18.18 -3.06
N LEU A 235 -5.81 -19.04 -2.03
CA LEU A 235 -6.83 -20.05 -1.76
C LEU A 235 -8.17 -19.39 -1.43
N VAL A 236 -8.11 -18.19 -0.82
CA VAL A 236 -9.24 -17.33 -0.54
C VAL A 236 -9.12 -16.06 -1.37
N ALA A 237 -10.26 -15.61 -1.90
CA ALA A 237 -10.33 -14.45 -2.78
C ALA A 237 -9.94 -13.13 -2.10
N SER A 238 -8.97 -12.43 -2.69
CA SER A 238 -8.68 -11.02 -2.40
C SER A 238 -9.57 -10.13 -3.29
N ARG A 239 -10.83 -9.95 -2.89
CA ARG A 239 -11.85 -9.23 -3.70
C ARG A 239 -11.70 -7.72 -3.60
N ARG A 240 -12.27 -6.99 -4.56
CA ARG A 240 -12.35 -5.52 -4.55
C ARG A 240 -10.98 -4.82 -4.52
N VAL A 241 -9.92 -5.49 -4.98
CA VAL A 241 -8.61 -4.87 -5.14
C VAL A 241 -8.66 -3.81 -6.26
N THR A 242 -7.95 -2.70 -6.06
CA THR A 242 -7.87 -1.57 -6.99
C THR A 242 -6.42 -1.33 -7.37
N VAL A 243 -6.10 -1.45 -8.66
CA VAL A 243 -4.76 -1.26 -9.22
C VAL A 243 -4.86 -0.14 -10.26
N VAL A 244 -4.35 1.04 -9.94
CA VAL A 244 -4.45 2.20 -10.84
C VAL A 244 -3.20 3.05 -10.84
N GLN A 245 -2.88 3.71 -11.96
CA GLN A 245 -1.76 4.68 -12.04
C GLN A 245 -0.38 4.11 -11.73
N ASN A 246 -0.19 2.82 -11.97
CA ASN A 246 1.11 2.19 -11.83
C ASN A 246 1.83 2.19 -13.18
N VAL A 247 3.16 2.29 -13.13
CA VAL A 247 4.06 1.94 -14.23
C VAL A 247 4.54 0.52 -13.98
N ILE A 248 4.31 -0.40 -14.91
CA ILE A 248 4.61 -1.83 -14.75
C ILE A 248 5.34 -2.31 -15.99
N ALA A 249 6.61 -2.67 -15.82
CA ALA A 249 7.51 -2.90 -16.93
C ALA A 249 8.65 -3.87 -16.60
N GLN A 250 9.02 -4.71 -17.56
CA GLN A 250 10.13 -5.65 -17.49
C GLN A 250 10.07 -6.66 -16.33
N ASN A 251 8.90 -6.90 -15.73
CA ASN A 251 8.73 -8.04 -14.84
C ASN A 251 8.71 -9.33 -15.69
N LEU A 252 9.32 -10.41 -15.20
CA LEU A 252 9.45 -11.65 -15.98
C LEU A 252 8.11 -12.36 -16.20
N GLY A 253 7.16 -12.16 -15.28
CA GLY A 253 5.79 -12.64 -15.37
C GLY A 253 4.87 -11.69 -16.14
N ARG A 254 3.62 -11.61 -15.71
CA ARG A 254 2.63 -10.65 -16.20
C ARG A 254 2.73 -9.37 -15.39
N GLY A 255 2.45 -8.24 -16.02
CA GLY A 255 2.37 -6.97 -15.29
C GLY A 255 1.25 -6.97 -14.26
N ILE A 256 0.04 -7.39 -14.66
CA ILE A 256 -1.10 -7.52 -13.75
C ILE A 256 -1.74 -8.90 -13.87
N ASN A 257 -1.68 -9.69 -12.79
CA ASN A 257 -2.23 -11.05 -12.73
C ASN A 257 -3.23 -11.21 -11.58
N VAL A 258 -4.52 -11.07 -11.89
CA VAL A 258 -5.63 -11.35 -10.99
C VAL A 258 -6.19 -12.74 -11.30
N LYS A 259 -6.21 -13.62 -10.29
CA LYS A 259 -6.79 -14.96 -10.41
C LYS A 259 -8.31 -14.91 -10.31
N GLU A 260 -8.97 -15.89 -10.92
CA GLU A 260 -10.42 -15.94 -11.13
C GLU A 260 -11.25 -15.64 -9.87
N LEU A 261 -10.89 -16.24 -8.73
CA LEU A 261 -11.59 -16.03 -7.45
C LEU A 261 -11.57 -14.57 -6.97
N SER A 262 -10.54 -13.82 -7.35
CA SER A 262 -10.29 -12.43 -6.95
C SER A 262 -10.76 -11.40 -8.00
N VAL A 263 -11.13 -11.83 -9.22
CA VAL A 263 -11.68 -10.97 -10.28
C VAL A 263 -12.94 -10.20 -9.84
N PRO A 264 -13.88 -10.77 -9.06
CA PRO A 264 -15.06 -10.05 -8.61
C PRO A 264 -14.74 -8.74 -7.86
N GLY A 265 -15.11 -7.63 -8.50
CA GLY A 265 -14.87 -6.29 -7.99
C GLY A 265 -13.44 -5.78 -8.20
N PHE A 266 -12.57 -6.48 -8.91
CA PHE A 266 -11.29 -5.94 -9.33
C PHE A 266 -11.46 -4.69 -10.20
N VAL A 267 -10.57 -3.71 -10.01
CA VAL A 267 -10.54 -2.46 -10.76
C VAL A 267 -9.11 -2.17 -11.18
N GLY A 268 -8.81 -2.19 -12.48
CA GLY A 268 -7.45 -2.11 -13.03
C GLY A 268 -7.21 -0.95 -14.00
N GLN A 269 -7.66 0.28 -13.71
CA GLN A 269 -7.67 1.39 -14.69
C GLN A 269 -6.41 2.26 -14.65
N TRP A 270 -6.09 2.93 -15.75
CA TRP A 270 -5.08 4.00 -15.80
C TRP A 270 -3.67 3.53 -15.44
N ASN A 271 -3.32 2.27 -15.71
CA ASN A 271 -1.95 1.79 -15.55
C ASN A 271 -1.20 1.92 -16.88
N LEU A 272 0.10 2.19 -16.83
CA LEU A 272 1.00 1.96 -17.95
C LEU A 272 1.64 0.60 -17.74
N ASN A 273 1.03 -0.44 -18.31
CA ASN A 273 1.48 -1.82 -18.17
C ASN A 273 1.93 -2.37 -19.52
N ILE A 274 3.23 -2.62 -19.65
CA ILE A 274 3.83 -3.17 -20.88
C ILE A 274 4.15 -4.68 -20.77
N ASP A 275 3.99 -5.27 -19.59
CA ASP A 275 4.24 -6.70 -19.32
C ASP A 275 3.00 -7.57 -19.54
N GLY A 276 1.90 -6.95 -19.96
CA GLY A 276 0.64 -7.61 -20.27
C GLY A 276 -0.13 -8.09 -19.03
N TYR A 277 -1.13 -8.94 -19.28
CA TYR A 277 -2.15 -9.28 -18.30
C TYR A 277 -2.28 -10.80 -18.17
N GLY A 278 -2.59 -11.28 -16.96
CA GLY A 278 -2.85 -12.70 -16.70
C GLY A 278 -4.11 -13.24 -17.37
N SER A 279 -5.07 -12.38 -17.68
CA SER A 279 -6.28 -12.70 -18.46
C SER A 279 -6.89 -11.43 -19.05
N GLU A 280 -7.79 -11.56 -20.03
CA GLU A 280 -8.54 -10.42 -20.59
C GLU A 280 -9.40 -9.71 -19.53
N ALA A 281 -9.86 -10.42 -18.49
CA ALA A 281 -10.63 -9.82 -17.40
C ALA A 281 -9.80 -8.82 -16.55
N ASN A 282 -8.48 -8.88 -16.67
CA ASN A 282 -7.55 -8.03 -15.92
C ASN A 282 -7.19 -6.75 -16.70
N LYS A 283 -7.47 -6.70 -18.00
CA LYS A 283 -7.15 -5.56 -18.87
C LYS A 283 -8.20 -4.47 -18.75
N ALA A 284 -7.78 -3.22 -18.61
CA ALA A 284 -8.71 -2.10 -18.62
C ALA A 284 -8.69 -1.29 -19.92
N ALA A 285 -9.87 -0.76 -20.27
CA ALA A 285 -10.06 0.06 -21.46
C ALA A 285 -9.32 1.41 -21.42
N PHE A 286 -8.99 1.90 -20.22
CA PHE A 286 -8.29 3.19 -20.03
C PHE A 286 -6.87 3.03 -19.50
N ASP A 287 -6.28 1.84 -19.60
CA ASP A 287 -4.84 1.70 -19.43
C ASP A 287 -4.10 2.48 -20.54
N PHE A 288 -2.92 2.98 -20.19
CA PHE A 288 -2.09 3.74 -21.10
C PHE A 288 -1.35 2.77 -22.01
N GLY A 289 -1.54 2.95 -23.33
CA GLY A 289 -0.61 2.42 -24.31
C GLY A 289 0.60 3.34 -24.42
N GLY A 290 1.79 2.79 -24.60
CA GLY A 290 3.02 3.56 -24.75
C GLY A 290 4.20 2.87 -24.08
N SER A 291 5.27 3.64 -23.87
CA SER A 291 6.48 3.18 -23.18
C SER A 291 6.72 4.02 -21.92
N PRO A 292 7.15 3.41 -20.80
CA PRO A 292 7.57 4.12 -19.61
C PRO A 292 8.75 5.05 -19.86
N LEU A 293 9.63 4.71 -20.82
CA LEU A 293 10.86 5.45 -21.13
C LEU A 293 11.55 5.96 -19.85
N LEU A 294 11.99 5.02 -19.02
CA LEU A 294 12.81 5.33 -17.85
C LEU A 294 14.20 5.79 -18.30
N VAL A 295 14.85 6.63 -17.50
CA VAL A 295 16.13 7.26 -17.87
C VAL A 295 17.22 6.21 -18.05
N ASP A 296 17.58 5.51 -16.98
CA ASP A 296 18.59 4.45 -16.98
C ASP A 296 18.41 3.49 -15.78
N PRO A 297 17.45 2.54 -15.84
CA PRO A 297 17.10 1.70 -14.70
C PRO A 297 18.22 0.81 -14.16
N THR A 298 19.30 0.61 -14.90
CA THR A 298 20.47 -0.19 -14.49
C THR A 298 21.68 0.68 -14.15
N GLY A 299 21.52 2.00 -14.25
CA GLY A 299 22.59 2.96 -14.08
C GLY A 299 23.81 2.76 -14.99
N PRO A 300 24.83 3.62 -14.77
CA PRO A 300 26.16 3.46 -15.35
C PRO A 300 26.81 2.09 -15.15
N ASP A 301 26.54 1.39 -14.05
CA ASP A 301 27.13 0.07 -13.77
C ASP A 301 26.48 -1.09 -14.56
N GLN A 302 25.37 -0.81 -15.25
CA GLN A 302 24.61 -1.75 -16.07
C GLN A 302 24.05 -2.94 -15.28
N THR A 303 23.86 -2.78 -13.98
CA THR A 303 23.39 -3.80 -13.04
C THR A 303 22.16 -3.30 -12.31
N LEU A 304 21.00 -3.90 -12.62
CA LEU A 304 19.76 -3.58 -11.92
C LEU A 304 19.83 -3.99 -10.44
N GLY A 305 19.79 -3.03 -9.53
CA GLY A 305 19.68 -3.24 -8.09
C GLY A 305 20.95 -3.76 -7.41
N GLY A 306 20.75 -4.51 -6.32
CA GLY A 306 21.84 -5.10 -5.55
C GLY A 306 22.73 -4.05 -4.88
N PRO A 307 24.04 -4.33 -4.72
CA PRO A 307 24.98 -3.36 -4.14
C PRO A 307 25.17 -2.08 -4.98
N GLY A 308 24.84 -2.11 -6.27
CA GLY A 308 25.00 -0.99 -7.21
C GLY A 308 23.85 0.01 -7.23
N HIS A 309 22.68 -0.35 -6.68
CA HIS A 309 21.38 0.34 -6.82
C HIS A 309 21.33 1.86 -6.63
N GLY A 310 22.35 2.49 -6.04
CA GLY A 310 22.42 3.93 -5.87
C GLY A 310 22.56 4.69 -7.21
N ASP A 311 22.91 4.02 -8.30
CA ASP A 311 22.99 4.62 -9.64
C ASP A 311 21.80 4.25 -10.56
N ASP A 312 20.89 3.38 -10.11
CA ASP A 312 19.66 3.03 -10.83
C ASP A 312 18.72 4.24 -10.96
N ASP A 313 18.37 4.60 -12.19
CA ASP A 313 17.55 5.78 -12.48
C ASP A 313 16.19 5.41 -13.10
N PHE A 314 15.17 5.44 -12.24
CA PHE A 314 13.77 5.22 -12.61
C PHE A 314 12.96 6.50 -12.87
N HIS A 315 13.62 7.66 -12.98
CA HIS A 315 12.91 8.85 -13.45
C HIS A 315 12.33 8.60 -14.85
N LEU A 316 11.19 9.22 -15.12
CA LEU A 316 10.60 9.25 -16.45
C LEU A 316 11.41 10.21 -17.31
N ARG A 317 11.75 9.80 -18.55
CA ARG A 317 12.33 10.73 -19.52
C ARG A 317 11.33 11.82 -19.85
N GLN A 318 11.77 13.06 -19.73
CA GLN A 318 11.00 14.26 -20.04
C GLN A 318 11.80 15.21 -20.94
N ILE A 319 11.21 15.69 -22.02
CA ILE A 319 11.87 16.62 -22.93
C ILE A 319 12.20 17.94 -22.22
N LEU A 320 11.34 18.38 -21.30
CA LEU A 320 11.55 19.60 -20.52
C LEU A 320 12.74 19.50 -19.56
N ALA A 321 13.13 18.29 -19.19
CA ALA A 321 14.29 17.98 -18.37
C ALA A 321 15.58 17.79 -19.18
N GLY A 322 15.49 17.88 -20.51
CA GLY A 322 16.62 17.73 -21.43
C GLY A 322 16.80 16.34 -22.03
N GLN A 323 15.90 15.38 -21.78
CA GLN A 323 15.94 14.10 -22.51
C GLN A 323 15.38 14.23 -23.93
N THR A 324 15.78 13.32 -24.82
CA THR A 324 15.40 13.38 -26.25
C THR A 324 14.02 12.82 -26.55
N GLU A 325 13.40 12.14 -25.58
CA GLU A 325 12.10 11.47 -25.72
C GLU A 325 11.22 11.79 -24.51
N GLN A 326 9.90 11.72 -24.73
CA GLN A 326 8.89 11.94 -23.69
C GLN A 326 8.23 10.62 -23.30
N SER A 327 8.32 10.26 -22.03
CA SER A 327 7.58 9.13 -21.49
C SER A 327 6.07 9.29 -21.66
N SER A 328 5.39 8.17 -21.97
CA SER A 328 3.92 8.13 -22.02
C SER A 328 3.27 8.18 -20.64
N ALA A 329 4.05 8.05 -19.56
CA ALA A 329 3.58 8.15 -18.18
C ALA A 329 3.48 9.61 -17.69
N VAL A 330 4.12 10.57 -18.38
CA VAL A 330 4.06 11.99 -17.99
C VAL A 330 2.68 12.56 -18.28
N ASP A 331 2.14 13.32 -17.32
CA ASP A 331 0.77 13.82 -17.26
C ASP A 331 -0.28 12.71 -17.49
N GLY A 332 0.07 11.45 -17.17
CA GLY A 332 -0.78 10.31 -17.44
C GLY A 332 -2.01 10.27 -16.53
N SER A 333 -1.93 10.80 -15.30
CA SER A 333 -3.02 10.69 -14.35
C SER A 333 -4.24 11.55 -14.75
N PRO A 334 -5.47 11.03 -14.66
CA PRO A 334 -6.67 11.86 -14.76
C PRO A 334 -6.93 12.71 -13.50
N PHE A 335 -6.02 12.70 -12.53
CA PHE A 335 -6.09 13.49 -11.31
C PHE A 335 -4.83 14.34 -11.17
N THR A 336 -4.93 15.39 -10.37
CA THR A 336 -3.81 16.30 -10.14
C THR A 336 -2.82 15.76 -9.11
N ALA A 337 -1.57 16.18 -9.18
CA ALA A 337 -0.56 15.88 -8.16
C ALA A 337 -1.03 16.29 -6.75
N ARG A 338 -1.73 17.43 -6.66
CA ARG A 338 -2.40 17.89 -5.42
C ARG A 338 -3.44 16.91 -4.88
N TRP A 339 -4.14 16.18 -5.75
CA TRP A 339 -5.11 15.18 -5.31
C TRP A 339 -4.43 14.03 -4.56
N PHE A 340 -3.26 13.61 -5.05
CA PHE A 340 -2.42 12.57 -4.45
C PHE A 340 -1.51 13.06 -3.31
N GLY A 341 -1.32 14.37 -3.18
CA GLY A 341 -0.35 14.93 -2.24
C GLY A 341 1.09 14.87 -2.75
N LEU A 342 1.28 14.85 -4.08
CA LEU A 342 2.57 14.74 -4.77
C LEU A 342 3.14 16.10 -5.19
N THR A 343 2.64 17.22 -4.63
CA THR A 343 2.96 18.58 -5.10
C THR A 343 4.39 19.03 -4.84
N ARG A 344 5.17 18.22 -4.12
CA ARG A 344 6.58 18.50 -3.80
C ARG A 344 7.51 17.39 -4.30
N SER A 345 6.96 16.40 -4.97
CA SER A 345 7.68 15.23 -5.46
C SER A 345 7.69 15.23 -6.98
N SER A 346 8.61 14.50 -7.57
CA SER A 346 8.82 14.52 -9.02
C SER A 346 9.15 13.14 -9.58
N THR A 347 8.76 12.89 -10.82
CA THR A 347 9.22 11.77 -11.66
C THR A 347 10.37 12.18 -12.58
N GLU A 348 10.78 13.44 -12.57
CA GLU A 348 11.70 14.07 -13.51
C GLU A 348 13.11 14.19 -12.90
N THR A 349 14.15 14.03 -13.72
CA THR A 349 15.55 14.07 -13.26
C THR A 349 15.99 15.40 -12.66
N GLY A 350 15.38 16.52 -13.05
CA GLY A 350 15.64 17.84 -12.46
C GLY A 350 14.88 18.10 -11.16
N GLY A 351 14.01 17.18 -10.74
CA GLY A 351 13.21 17.29 -9.53
C GLY A 351 12.05 18.28 -9.61
N THR A 352 11.66 18.76 -10.80
CA THR A 352 10.52 19.67 -10.92
C THR A 352 9.22 18.94 -10.59
N PRO A 353 8.44 19.41 -9.60
CA PRO A 353 7.18 18.75 -9.28
C PRO A 353 6.13 18.92 -10.37
N ASP A 354 5.21 17.96 -10.43
CA ASP A 354 4.05 18.00 -11.30
C ASP A 354 3.15 19.22 -11.01
N SER A 355 2.94 20.06 -12.03
CA SER A 355 2.22 21.33 -11.87
C SER A 355 0.71 21.24 -12.12
N ALA A 356 0.24 20.16 -12.76
CA ALA A 356 -1.17 19.97 -13.12
C ALA A 356 -1.61 18.52 -12.90
N GLN A 357 -1.58 17.68 -13.95
CA GLN A 357 -1.87 16.26 -13.82
C GLN A 357 -0.68 15.58 -13.13
N ALA A 358 -0.97 14.55 -12.35
CA ALA A 358 0.11 13.72 -11.83
C ALA A 358 0.67 12.85 -12.95
N ASP A 359 1.95 12.58 -12.89
CA ASP A 359 2.57 11.52 -13.66
C ASP A 359 2.13 10.14 -13.11
N LEU A 360 2.38 9.09 -13.88
CA LEU A 360 2.18 7.72 -13.40
C LEU A 360 3.45 7.23 -12.72
N GLY A 361 3.28 6.29 -11.77
CA GLY A 361 4.41 5.65 -11.12
C GLY A 361 5.06 6.49 -10.02
N PHE A 362 6.27 6.08 -9.65
CA PHE A 362 7.01 6.56 -8.48
C PHE A 362 7.51 7.99 -8.64
N HIS A 363 7.21 8.82 -7.64
CA HIS A 363 7.72 10.17 -7.49
C HIS A 363 8.70 10.23 -6.32
N TYR A 364 9.88 10.78 -6.57
CA TYR A 364 10.94 11.03 -5.60
C TYR A 364 10.63 12.26 -4.73
N GLY A 365 11.06 12.26 -3.47
CA GLY A 365 10.96 13.44 -2.59
C GLY A 365 9.61 13.59 -1.87
N ASN A 366 8.76 12.56 -1.87
CA ASN A 366 7.44 12.59 -1.22
C ASN A 366 7.45 12.11 0.25
N GLU A 367 8.59 11.70 0.79
CA GLU A 367 8.72 10.94 2.04
C GLU A 367 8.26 11.73 3.27
N THR A 368 8.45 13.04 3.29
CA THR A 368 8.02 13.88 4.44
C THR A 368 6.52 14.18 4.47
N ASP A 369 5.80 13.89 3.38
CA ASP A 369 4.42 14.33 3.18
C ASP A 369 3.36 13.36 3.70
N LEU A 370 3.72 12.14 4.14
CA LEU A 370 2.71 11.14 4.51
C LEU A 370 1.93 11.39 5.80
N VAL A 371 2.21 12.50 6.50
CA VAL A 371 1.28 13.05 7.48
C VAL A 371 -0.03 13.52 6.80
N SER A 372 -0.07 13.64 5.46
CA SER A 372 -1.07 14.40 4.69
C SER A 372 -2.02 13.62 3.77
N PRO A 373 -1.61 12.71 2.86
CA PRO A 373 -2.51 12.20 1.82
C PRO A 373 -3.63 11.32 2.41
N PHE A 374 -3.40 10.82 3.62
CA PHE A 374 -4.27 9.85 4.27
C PHE A 374 -4.68 10.21 5.72
N LYS A 375 -4.84 11.50 6.04
CA LYS A 375 -5.56 11.93 7.26
C LYS A 375 -7.07 11.92 7.05
N LYS A 376 -7.85 11.19 7.87
CA LYS A 376 -9.34 11.12 7.97
C LYS A 376 -10.17 10.98 6.66
N ALA A 377 -9.59 11.20 5.49
CA ALA A 377 -10.17 11.27 4.16
C ALA A 377 -9.64 10.17 3.24
N VAL A 378 -8.78 9.26 3.73
CA VAL A 378 -8.23 8.10 2.98
C VAL A 378 -9.33 7.28 2.35
N GLY A 379 -10.24 6.80 3.20
CA GLY A 379 -11.33 5.94 2.78
C GLY A 379 -12.23 6.68 1.79
N LYS A 380 -12.42 8.00 1.99
CA LYS A 380 -13.19 8.84 1.07
C LYS A 380 -12.48 9.01 -0.28
N LYS A 381 -11.20 9.34 -0.30
CA LYS A 381 -10.40 9.50 -1.53
C LYS A 381 -10.26 8.17 -2.28
N ILE A 382 -9.98 7.07 -1.58
CA ILE A 382 -9.92 5.73 -2.17
C ILE A 382 -11.29 5.32 -2.71
N ALA A 383 -12.37 5.55 -1.97
CA ALA A 383 -13.73 5.28 -2.47
C ALA A 383 -14.07 6.15 -3.69
N GLN A 384 -13.66 7.42 -3.71
CA GLN A 384 -13.83 8.31 -4.85
C GLN A 384 -13.03 7.83 -6.07
N LEU A 385 -11.74 7.53 -5.90
CA LEU A 385 -10.87 6.99 -6.96
C LEU A 385 -11.41 5.68 -7.51
N ARG A 386 -11.79 4.76 -6.63
CA ARG A 386 -12.41 3.50 -7.01
C ARG A 386 -13.74 3.70 -7.71
N GLY A 387 -14.60 4.59 -7.20
CA GLY A 387 -15.90 4.91 -7.82
C GLY A 387 -15.76 5.52 -9.21
N ARG A 388 -14.76 6.38 -9.42
CA ARG A 388 -14.41 6.94 -10.72
C ARG A 388 -13.86 5.85 -11.66
N ALA A 389 -12.94 5.04 -11.19
CA ALA A 389 -12.36 3.94 -11.96
C ALA A 389 -13.42 2.90 -12.37
N LEU A 390 -14.34 2.54 -11.46
CA LEU A 390 -15.49 1.67 -11.76
C LEU A 390 -16.42 2.28 -12.81
N THR A 391 -16.64 3.60 -12.75
CA THR A 391 -17.44 4.31 -13.75
C THR A 391 -16.79 4.21 -15.13
N CYS A 392 -15.49 4.51 -15.25
CA CYS A 392 -14.78 4.39 -16.53
C CYS A 392 -14.71 2.90 -16.98
N GLN A 393 -14.52 1.93 -16.08
CA GLN A 393 -14.58 0.50 -16.43
C GLN A 393 -15.92 0.08 -17.05
N LYS A 394 -17.04 0.52 -16.47
CA LYS A 394 -18.38 0.27 -17.00
C LYS A 394 -18.62 0.96 -18.35
N LEU A 395 -18.02 2.12 -18.60
CA LEU A 395 -18.08 2.79 -19.89
C LEU A 395 -17.32 1.99 -20.96
N GLY A 396 -16.10 1.52 -20.63
CA GLY A 396 -15.29 0.69 -21.52
C GLY A 396 -15.98 -0.62 -21.92
N SER A 397 -16.69 -1.26 -20.98
CA SER A 397 -17.39 -2.53 -21.24
C SER A 397 -18.69 -2.40 -22.05
N ARG A 398 -19.28 -1.19 -22.17
CA ARG A 398 -20.55 -0.94 -22.87
C ARG A 398 -20.43 -0.62 -24.35
N GLY A 399 -19.22 -0.64 -24.91
CA GLY A 399 -19.00 -0.63 -26.35
C GLY A 399 -18.35 0.64 -26.88
N ALA A 400 -17.15 0.43 -27.44
CA ALA A 400 -16.56 1.20 -28.51
C ALA A 400 -17.37 1.11 -29.84
N SER A 401 -18.70 1.14 -29.79
CA SER A 401 -19.57 1.07 -30.99
C SER A 401 -20.26 2.39 -31.36
N ARG A 402 -20.11 3.47 -30.57
CA ARG A 402 -20.53 4.83 -30.99
C ARG A 402 -19.65 5.92 -30.38
N CYS A 403 -18.47 6.13 -30.97
CA CYS A 403 -17.70 7.38 -31.07
C CYS A 403 -16.20 7.05 -31.14
N VAL A 404 -15.78 6.51 -32.27
CA VAL A 404 -14.39 6.63 -32.72
C VAL A 404 -14.24 8.06 -33.22
N ASN A 405 -13.87 8.98 -32.32
CA ASN A 405 -13.09 10.18 -32.59
C ASN A 405 -12.78 10.86 -31.25
N SER A 406 -11.50 10.82 -30.87
CA SER A 406 -10.87 11.45 -29.69
C SER A 406 -10.93 10.68 -28.36
N LEU A 407 -10.12 9.62 -28.24
CA LEU A 407 -9.66 9.06 -26.95
C LEU A 407 -9.10 10.15 -26.00
N HIS A 408 -8.49 11.21 -26.53
CA HIS A 408 -8.10 12.40 -25.76
C HIS A 408 -9.29 13.18 -25.16
N ARG A 409 -10.44 13.28 -25.85
CA ARG A 409 -11.66 13.90 -25.29
C ARG A 409 -12.32 12.99 -24.27
N LEU A 410 -12.29 11.67 -24.43
CA LEU A 410 -12.82 10.72 -23.44
C LEU A 410 -11.94 10.65 -22.17
N ARG A 411 -10.60 10.73 -22.32
CA ARG A 411 -9.66 10.94 -21.22
C ARG A 411 -9.92 12.27 -20.50
N ARG A 412 -10.06 13.37 -21.26
CA ARG A 412 -10.53 14.65 -20.71
C ARG A 412 -11.93 14.55 -20.13
N LEU A 413 -12.85 13.71 -20.62
CA LEU A 413 -14.19 13.58 -20.04
C LEU A 413 -14.20 12.77 -18.74
N CYS A 414 -13.41 11.69 -18.60
CA CYS A 414 -13.20 11.04 -17.29
C CYS A 414 -12.48 12.00 -16.31
N GLY A 415 -11.58 12.88 -16.79
CA GLY A 415 -10.96 13.97 -16.00
C GLY A 415 -11.86 15.21 -15.74
N GLN A 416 -12.74 15.59 -16.67
CA GLN A 416 -13.65 16.75 -16.58
C GLN A 416 -14.95 16.40 -15.85
N LEU A 417 -15.41 15.14 -15.90
CA LEU A 417 -16.41 14.64 -14.94
C LEU A 417 -15.86 14.69 -13.51
N ALA A 418 -14.55 14.56 -13.36
CA ALA A 418 -13.88 14.73 -12.07
C ALA A 418 -13.82 16.20 -11.60
N GLU A 419 -13.75 17.18 -12.50
CA GLU A 419 -13.87 18.62 -12.18
C GLU A 419 -15.32 19.09 -11.99
N LYS A 420 -16.27 18.63 -12.82
CA LYS A 420 -17.69 19.04 -12.74
C LYS A 420 -18.44 18.53 -11.51
N LEU A 421 -17.86 17.59 -10.76
CA LEU A 421 -18.38 17.09 -9.48
C LEU A 421 -17.68 17.69 -8.26
N CYS A 422 -16.86 18.74 -8.46
CA CYS A 422 -16.22 19.54 -7.41
C CYS A 422 -16.74 20.98 -7.38
N GLY A 423 -18.03 21.16 -7.64
CA GLY A 423 -18.80 22.29 -7.09
C GLY A 423 -19.17 22.00 -5.64
#